data_AF-A0A4Q4D080-F1
#
_entry.id   AF-A0A4Q4D080-F1
#
_cell.length_a   1.000
_cell.length_b   1.000
_cell.length_c   1.000
_cell.angle_alpha   90.00
_cell.angle_beta   90.00
_cell.angle_gamma   90.00
#
_symmetry.space_group_name_H-M   'P 1'
#
loop_
_entity.id
_entity.type
_entity.pdbx_description
1 polymer ?
#
loop_
_entity_poly.entity_id
_entity_poly.type
_entity_poly.pdbx_seq_one_letter_code
_entity_poly.pdbx_strand_id
1 'polypeptide(L)' 'MMNSPRLRSLEDKHAVLERQIGAQDARPKPDDLELARLKREKLRLREEIERLRRPS' A
#
# COMPACT_ATOMS: atom_id res chain seq x y z
N MET A 1 -22.58 -3.08 3.15
CA MET A 1 -21.60 -2.58 2.15
C MET A 1 -20.96 -3.80 1.50
N MET A 2 -21.07 -3.95 0.19
CA MET A 2 -20.48 -5.08 -0.53
C MET A 2 -18.98 -4.78 -0.67
N ASN A 3 -18.13 -5.46 0.11
CA ASN A 3 -16.68 -5.46 -0.11
C ASN A 3 -16.41 -6.09 -1.47
N SER A 4 -16.39 -5.28 -2.52
CA SER A 4 -16.08 -5.72 -3.87
C SER A 4 -14.73 -6.46 -3.87
N PRO A 5 -14.57 -7.57 -4.60
CA PRO A 5 -13.32 -8.31 -4.66
C PRO A 5 -12.12 -7.43 -5.07
N ARG A 6 -12.36 -6.32 -5.79
CA ARG A 6 -11.33 -5.30 -6.06
C ARG A 6 -10.82 -4.63 -4.79
N LEU A 7 -11.70 -4.24 -3.86
CA LEU A 7 -11.31 -3.57 -2.63
C LEU A 7 -10.44 -4.48 -1.76
N ARG A 8 -10.85 -5.75 -1.61
CA ARG A 8 -10.10 -6.77 -0.85
C ARG A 8 -8.69 -6.97 -1.42
N SER A 9 -8.56 -7.06 -2.74
CA SER A 9 -7.25 -7.19 -3.41
C SER A 9 -6.36 -5.96 -3.23
N LEU A 10 -6.94 -4.75 -3.18
CA LEU A 10 -6.17 -3.52 -2.93
C LEU A 10 -5.71 -3.43 -1.47
N GLU A 11 -6.56 -3.83 -0.53
CA GLU A 11 -6.20 -3.92 0.90
C GLU A 11 -5.07 -4.93 1.14
N ASP A 12 -5.11 -6.08 0.47
CA ASP A 12 -4.06 -7.10 0.56
C ASP A 12 -2.72 -6.58 0.01
N LYS A 13 -2.75 -5.93 -1.17
CA LYS A 13 -1.57 -5.24 -1.74
C LYS A 13 -1.01 -4.17 -0.81
N HIS A 14 -1.89 -3.38 -0.18
CA HIS A 14 -1.46 -2.36 0.78
C HIS A 14 -0.77 -3.00 2.00
N ALA A 15 -1.31 -4.09 2.55
CA ALA A 15 -0.68 -4.81 3.65
C ALA A 15 0.69 -5.40 3.27
N VAL A 16 0.84 -5.89 2.04
CA VAL A 16 2.12 -6.37 1.50
C VAL A 16 3.15 -5.24 1.39
N LEU A 17 2.75 -4.06 0.90
CA LEU A 17 3.65 -2.90 0.82
C LEU A 17 4.10 -2.42 2.21
N GLU A 18 3.20 -2.41 3.20
CA GLU A 18 3.57 -2.08 4.59
C GLU A 18 4.65 -3.01 5.13
N ARG A 19 4.51 -4.31 4.89
CA ARG A 19 5.52 -5.30 5.30
C ARG A 19 6.84 -5.08 4.58
N GLN A 20 6.83 -4.78 3.29
CA GLN A 20 8.05 -4.50 2.53
C GLN A 20 8.75 -3.23 3.01
N ILE A 21 8.01 -2.16 3.29
CA ILE A 21 8.55 -0.92 3.86
C ILE A 21 9.20 -1.22 5.21
N GLY A 22 8.49 -1.90 6.11
CA GLY A 22 9.03 -2.25 7.42
C GLY A 22 10.26 -3.16 7.34
N ALA A 23 10.27 -4.10 6.40
CA ALA A 23 11.43 -4.98 6.17
C ALA A 23 12.63 -4.21 5.62
N GLN A 24 12.44 -3.22 4.73
CA GLN A 24 13.52 -2.37 4.21
C GLN A 24 14.05 -1.41 5.27
N ASP A 25 13.16 -0.80 6.07
CA ASP A 25 13.51 0.13 7.15
C ASP A 25 14.31 -0.56 8.27
N ALA A 26 14.01 -1.84 8.54
CA ALA A 26 14.75 -2.66 9.50
C ALA A 26 16.16 -3.08 9.01
N ARG A 27 16.53 -2.81 7.75
CA ARG A 27 17.86 -3.16 7.24
C ARG A 27 18.89 -2.17 7.79
N PRO A 28 20.09 -2.63 8.15
CA PRO A 28 21.16 -1.75 8.65
C PRO A 28 21.63 -0.72 7.62
N LYS A 29 21.38 -0.97 6.32
CA LYS A 29 21.53 -0.01 5.24
C LYS A 29 20.26 -0.05 4.39
N PRO A 30 19.24 0.76 4.72
CA PRO A 30 18.03 0.84 3.93
C PRO A 30 18.33 1.38 2.53
N ASP A 31 17.59 0.89 1.53
CA ASP A 31 17.61 1.48 0.21
C ASP A 31 16.56 2.60 0.17
N ASP A 32 17.01 3.85 0.28
CA ASP A 32 16.15 5.03 0.32
C ASP A 32 15.34 5.21 -0.97
N LEU A 33 15.88 4.80 -2.13
CA LEU A 33 15.16 4.86 -3.41
C LEU A 33 14.03 3.84 -3.42
N GLU A 34 14.29 2.61 -2.98
CA GLU A 34 13.25 1.58 -2.89
C GLU A 34 12.19 1.95 -1.83
N LEU A 35 12.60 2.47 -0.66
CA LEU A 35 11.67 2.99 0.36
C LEU A 35 10.80 4.12 -0.20
N ALA A 36 11.37 5.07 -0.93
CA ALA A 36 10.61 6.14 -1.55
C ALA A 36 9.62 5.61 -2.60
N ARG A 37 10.02 4.60 -3.38
CA ARG A 37 9.14 3.93 -4.36
C ARG A 37 7.98 3.23 -3.67
N LEU A 38 8.27 2.42 -2.65
CA LEU A 38 7.27 1.67 -1.87
C LEU A 38 6.28 2.61 -1.17
N LYS A 39 6.77 3.69 -0.56
CA LYS A 39 5.91 4.71 0.10
C LYS A 39 4.99 5.40 -0.89
N ARG A 40 5.46 5.75 -2.10
CA ARG A 40 4.62 6.33 -3.16
C ARG A 40 3.57 5.35 -3.67
N GLU A 41 3.94 4.09 -3.85
CA GLU A 41 3.00 3.05 -4.27
C GLU A 41 1.91 2.82 -3.22
N LYS A 42 2.29 2.78 -1.94
CA LYS A 42 1.37 2.71 -0.81
C LYS A 42 0.38 3.88 -0.81
N LEU A 43 0.86 5.11 -1.04
CA LEU A 43 0.02 6.30 -1.09
C LEU A 43 -1.04 6.18 -2.21
N ARG A 44 -0.62 5.81 -3.42
CA ARG A 44 -1.54 5.61 -4.56
C ARG A 44 -2.59 4.53 -4.28
N LEU A 45 -2.19 3.41 -3.68
CA LEU A 45 -3.10 2.33 -3.29
C LEU A 45 -4.12 2.80 -2.25
N ARG A 46 -3.69 3.59 -1.27
CA ARG A 46 -4.59 4.18 -0.29
C ARG A 46 -5.62 5.10 -0.94
N GLU A 47 -5.20 5.98 -1.86
CA GLU A 47 -6.11 6.87 -2.59
C GLU A 47 -7.11 6.09 -3.45
N GLU A 48 -6.66 5.03 -4.13
CA GLU A 48 -7.51 4.13 -4.91
C GLU A 48 -8.55 3.42 -4.01
N ILE A 49 -8.15 2.95 -2.83
CA ILE A 49 -9.03 2.35 -1.82
C ILE A 49 -10.05 3.37 -1.32
N GLU A 50 -9.61 4.58 -0.95
CA GLU A 50 -10.51 5.65 -0.47
C GLU A 50 -11.52 6.06 -1.54
N ARG A 51 -11.09 6.14 -2.82
CA ARG A 51 -11.97 6.40 -3.97
C ARG A 51 -13.03 5.32 -4.12
N LEU A 52 -12.65 4.05 -4.00
CA LEU A 52 -13.58 2.91 -4.12
C LEU A 52 -14.49 2.76 -2.89
N ARG A 53 -14.05 3.20 -1.71
CA ARG A 53 -14.85 3.22 -0.47
C ARG A 53 -15.89 4.34 -0.45
N ARG A 54 -15.73 5.37 -1.29
CA ARG A 54 -16.66 6.49 -1.41
C ARG A 54 -17.43 6.39 -2.75
N PRO A 55 -18.40 5.48 -2.87
CA PRO A 55 -19.30 5.51 -4.01
C PRO A 55 -20.17 6.77 -3.86
N SER A 56 -19.95 7.75 -4.73
CA SER A 56 -20.98 8.77 -5.02
C SER A 56 -22.04 8.18 -5.92
#